data_AF-A0A6L6G8X3-F1
#
_entry.id   AF-A0A6L6G8X3-F1
#
_cell.length_a   1.000
_cell.length_b   1.000
_cell.length_c   1.000
_cell.angle_alpha   90.00
_cell.angle_beta   90.00
_cell.angle_gamma   90.00
#
_symmetry.space_group_name_H-M   'P 1'
#
loop_
_entity.id
_entity.type
_entity.pdbx_description
1 polymer ?
#
loop_
_entity_poly.entity_id
_entity_poly.type
_entity_poly.pdbx_seq_one_letter_code
_entity_poly.pdbx_strand_id
1 'polypeptide(L)'
;MKKIYESIILKLFFSLMLINGLYWFLTSIGLLSGTPLILLTCFSIFTSLLIIFPSLTKLLYQFIMKYKIILFAISILFQLIALFSTILMIRSDAAMVFNGAMKLVDEKTISLYLSYNPNNLFLFMYERFFFDLFGVNAIWIMQFLNIIYVNLGAYLLYYFSKRFISETVANISFLFYLLLINLTPQFLTMYTDIMAVSYTHLT
;
A
#
# COMPACT_ATOMS: atom_id res chain seq x y z
N MET A 1 22.17 30.19 -0.41
CA MET A 1 22.67 28.88 -0.90
C MET A 1 21.74 27.71 -0.55
N LYS A 2 21.30 27.55 0.70
CA LYS A 2 20.40 26.46 1.15
C LYS A 2 19.12 26.28 0.31
N LYS A 3 18.38 27.37 0.03
CA LYS A 3 17.16 27.37 -0.83
C LYS A 3 17.38 26.93 -2.28
N ILE A 4 18.54 27.23 -2.86
CA ILE A 4 18.86 26.86 -4.25
C ILE A 4 19.17 25.36 -4.32
N TYR A 5 19.92 24.85 -3.35
CA TYR A 5 20.23 23.44 -3.21
C TYR A 5 18.97 22.59 -2.96
N GLU A 6 18.09 23.02 -2.05
CA GLU A 6 16.78 22.40 -1.82
C GLU A 6 15.92 22.37 -3.09
N SER A 7 15.89 23.47 -3.86
CA SER A 7 15.14 23.50 -5.12
C SER A 7 15.71 22.57 -6.19
N ILE A 8 17.03 22.42 -6.28
CA ILE A 8 17.67 21.52 -7.24
C ILE A 8 17.41 20.06 -6.85
N ILE A 9 17.57 19.72 -5.57
CA ILE A 9 17.28 18.38 -5.06
C ILE A 9 15.82 18.01 -5.29
N LEU A 10 14.88 18.89 -4.94
CA LEU A 10 13.45 18.63 -5.13
C LEU A 10 13.11 18.40 -6.61
N LYS A 11 13.70 19.18 -7.52
CA LYS A 11 13.53 18.98 -8.97
C LYS A 11 14.11 17.64 -9.42
N LEU A 12 15.32 17.31 -8.99
CA LEU A 12 15.95 16.03 -9.31
C LEU A 12 15.11 14.85 -8.80
N PHE A 13 14.68 14.92 -7.54
CA PHE A 13 13.83 13.91 -6.93
C PHE A 13 12.50 13.76 -7.68
N PHE A 14 11.83 14.87 -8.00
CA PHE A 14 10.61 14.86 -8.79
C PHE A 14 10.81 14.24 -10.17
N SER A 15 11.91 14.59 -10.86
CA SER A 15 12.26 14.01 -12.16
C SER A 15 12.49 12.50 -12.06
N LEU A 16 13.20 12.02 -11.04
CA LEU A 16 13.42 10.60 -10.80
C LEU A 16 12.11 9.86 -10.50
N MET A 17 11.25 10.44 -9.65
CA MET A 17 9.93 9.88 -9.37
C MET A 17 9.04 9.82 -10.62
N LEU A 18 9.08 10.84 -11.47
CA LEU A 18 8.34 10.88 -12.74
C LEU A 18 8.81 9.77 -13.69
N ILE A 19 10.13 9.62 -13.86
CA ILE A 19 10.72 8.57 -14.70
C ILE A 19 10.31 7.19 -14.20
N ASN A 20 10.42 6.96 -12.88
CA ASN A 20 9.99 5.71 -12.26
C ASN A 20 8.48 5.47 -12.47
N GLY A 21 7.65 6.49 -12.29
CA GLY A 21 6.21 6.40 -12.53
C GLY A 21 5.87 6.06 -13.99
N LEU A 22 6.56 6.68 -14.95
CA LEU A 22 6.40 6.38 -16.38
C LEU A 22 6.85 4.96 -16.72
N TYR A 23 7.97 4.52 -16.16
CA TYR A 23 8.45 3.15 -16.32
C TYR A 23 7.38 2.14 -15.86
N TRP A 24 6.89 2.28 -14.63
CA TRP A 24 5.86 1.38 -14.09
C TRP A 24 4.54 1.46 -14.85
N PHE A 25 4.16 2.65 -15.33
CA PHE A 25 3.00 2.81 -16.20
C PHE A 25 3.15 2.01 -17.50
N LEU A 26 4.29 2.10 -18.18
CA LEU A 26 4.55 1.34 -19.40
C LEU A 26 4.61 -0.17 -19.14
N THR A 27 5.25 -0.60 -18.05
CA THR A 27 5.27 -2.01 -17.64
C THR A 27 3.86 -2.54 -17.36
N SER A 28 3.00 -1.72 -16.75
CA SER A 28 1.61 -2.09 -16.47
C SER A 28 0.81 -2.37 -17.75
N ILE A 29 1.07 -1.64 -18.85
CA ILE A 29 0.43 -1.90 -20.15
C ILE A 29 0.78 -3.30 -20.67
N GLY A 30 2.03 -3.74 -20.50
CA GLY A 30 2.44 -5.11 -20.86
C GLY A 30 1.76 -6.19 -20.00
N LEU A 31 1.60 -5.91 -18.70
CA LEU A 31 0.92 -6.81 -17.76
C LEU A 31 -0.60 -6.88 -17.99
N LEU A 32 -1.20 -5.85 -18.57
CA LEU A 32 -2.62 -5.82 -18.90
C LEU A 32 -3.00 -6.79 -20.04
N SER A 33 -2.04 -7.42 -20.72
CA SER A 33 -2.28 -8.44 -21.75
C SER A 33 -3.09 -9.64 -21.27
N GLY A 34 -3.06 -9.96 -19.97
CA GLY A 34 -3.88 -11.02 -19.36
C GLY A 34 -5.29 -10.60 -18.96
N THR A 35 -5.66 -9.33 -19.12
CA THR A 35 -6.95 -8.79 -18.67
C THR A 35 -8.03 -9.02 -19.73
N PRO A 36 -9.26 -9.41 -19.36
CA PRO A 36 -10.36 -9.55 -20.32
C PRO A 36 -10.58 -8.27 -21.13
N LEU A 37 -10.71 -8.40 -22.45
CA LEU A 37 -10.88 -7.26 -23.36
C LEU A 37 -12.06 -6.37 -22.98
N ILE A 38 -13.16 -6.96 -22.50
CA ILE A 38 -14.35 -6.24 -22.01
C ILE A 38 -14.02 -5.30 -20.85
N LEU A 39 -13.18 -5.72 -19.90
CA LEU A 39 -12.78 -4.87 -18.79
C LEU A 39 -11.92 -3.70 -19.29
N LEU A 40 -11.00 -3.97 -20.22
CA LEU A 40 -10.16 -2.94 -20.84
C LEU A 40 -10.99 -1.92 -21.62
N THR A 41 -11.98 -2.37 -22.40
CA THR A 41 -12.86 -1.48 -23.16
C THR A 41 -13.75 -0.66 -22.24
N CYS A 42 -14.38 -1.27 -21.24
CA CYS A 42 -15.17 -0.54 -20.24
C CYS A 42 -14.32 0.51 -19.50
N PHE A 43 -13.10 0.16 -19.10
CA PHE A 43 -12.18 1.09 -18.42
C PHE A 43 -11.76 2.25 -19.34
N SER A 44 -11.46 1.95 -20.62
CA SER A 44 -11.11 2.97 -21.62
C SER A 44 -12.28 3.94 -21.91
N ILE A 45 -13.51 3.41 -22.04
CA ILE A 45 -14.72 4.23 -22.20
C ILE A 45 -14.94 5.09 -20.97
N PHE A 46 -14.84 4.51 -19.77
CA PHE A 46 -15.02 5.25 -18.53
C PHE A 46 -14.01 6.39 -18.37
N THR A 47 -12.71 6.10 -18.58
CA THR A 47 -11.65 7.11 -18.48
C THR A 47 -11.76 8.19 -19.56
N SER A 48 -12.10 7.84 -20.80
CA SER A 48 -12.32 8.82 -21.87
C SER A 48 -13.50 9.74 -21.58
N LEU A 49 -14.61 9.23 -21.03
CA LEU A 49 -15.74 10.06 -20.58
C LEU A 49 -15.32 11.08 -19.51
N LEU A 50 -14.48 10.68 -18.56
CA LEU A 50 -13.96 11.60 -17.53
C LEU A 50 -13.05 12.70 -18.11
N ILE A 51 -12.33 12.41 -19.19
CA ILE A 51 -11.46 13.38 -19.87
C ILE A 51 -12.29 14.35 -20.73
N ILE A 52 -13.26 13.83 -21.48
CA ILE A 52 -14.09 14.61 -22.41
C ILE A 52 -15.06 15.54 -21.67
N PHE A 53 -15.57 15.14 -20.50
CA PHE A 53 -16.56 15.90 -19.74
C PHE A 53 -15.99 16.40 -18.39
N PRO A 54 -15.18 17.48 -18.38
CA PRO A 54 -14.53 17.98 -17.16
C PRO A 54 -15.53 18.48 -16.10
N SER A 55 -16.71 18.95 -16.52
CA SER A 55 -17.80 19.34 -15.60
C SER A 55 -18.33 18.15 -14.82
N LEU A 56 -18.54 17.01 -15.49
CA LEU A 56 -18.95 15.75 -14.88
C LEU A 56 -17.87 15.25 -13.90
N THR A 57 -16.61 15.28 -14.31
CA THR A 57 -15.47 14.87 -13.47
C THR A 57 -15.37 15.72 -12.20
N LYS A 58 -15.55 17.03 -12.31
CA LYS A 58 -15.56 17.94 -11.16
C LYS A 58 -16.73 17.63 -10.21
N LEU A 59 -17.92 17.37 -10.75
CA LEU A 59 -19.12 17.03 -9.97
C LEU A 59 -18.94 15.70 -9.24
N LEU A 60 -18.45 14.66 -9.93
CA LEU A 60 -18.15 13.36 -9.34
C LEU A 60 -17.10 13.49 -8.22
N TYR A 61 -16.00 14.21 -8.47
CA TYR A 61 -14.97 14.44 -7.47
C TYR A 61 -15.54 15.15 -6.22
N GLN A 62 -16.31 16.22 -6.39
CA GLN A 62 -16.94 16.92 -5.27
C GLN A 62 -17.91 16.03 -4.50
N PHE A 63 -18.70 15.22 -5.20
CA PHE A 63 -19.62 14.26 -4.60
C PHE A 63 -18.88 13.21 -3.76
N ILE A 64 -17.83 12.60 -4.32
CA ILE A 64 -17.00 11.60 -3.62
C ILE A 64 -16.35 12.23 -2.37
N MET A 65 -15.77 13.44 -2.52
CA MET A 65 -15.11 14.13 -1.40
C MET A 65 -16.06 14.56 -0.28
N LYS A 66 -17.35 14.79 -0.59
CA LYS A 66 -18.38 15.04 0.43
C LYS A 66 -18.53 13.85 1.38
N TYR A 67 -18.33 12.63 0.90
CA TYR A 67 -18.50 11.39 1.67
C TYR A 67 -17.17 10.70 2.03
N LYS A 68 -16.05 11.44 2.04
CA LYS A 68 -14.72 10.87 2.29
C LYS A 68 -14.60 10.03 3.57
N ILE A 69 -15.27 10.43 4.65
CA ILE A 69 -15.25 9.69 5.92
C ILE A 69 -15.97 8.34 5.76
N ILE A 70 -17.10 8.33 5.04
CA ILE A 70 -17.84 7.10 4.75
C ILE A 70 -16.99 6.18 3.88
N LEU A 71 -16.32 6.72 2.86
CA LEU A 71 -15.40 5.96 2.00
C LEU A 71 -14.26 5.32 2.79
N PHE A 72 -13.69 6.08 3.74
CA PHE A 72 -12.66 5.54 4.63
C PHE A 72 -13.20 4.40 5.51
N ALA A 73 -14.38 4.57 6.10
CA ALA A 73 -15.03 3.51 6.87
C ALA A 73 -15.36 2.26 6.03
N ILE A 74 -15.84 2.45 4.79
CA ILE A 74 -16.07 1.35 3.84
C ILE A 74 -14.76 0.61 3.56
N SER A 75 -13.64 1.32 3.41
CA SER A 75 -12.35 0.66 3.20
C SER A 75 -11.92 -0.16 4.41
N ILE A 76 -12.09 0.32 5.64
CA ILE A 76 -11.80 -0.47 6.84
C ILE A 76 -12.70 -1.72 6.89
N LEU A 77 -13.99 -1.59 6.55
CA LEU A 77 -14.90 -2.73 6.49
C LEU A 77 -14.45 -3.75 5.44
N PHE A 78 -14.07 -3.29 4.25
CA PHE A 78 -13.49 -4.13 3.21
C PHE A 78 -12.25 -4.86 3.72
N GLN A 79 -11.37 -4.18 4.45
CA GLN A 79 -10.16 -4.76 5.00
C GLN A 79 -10.43 -5.83 6.04
N LEU A 80 -11.43 -5.62 6.91
CA LEU A 80 -11.88 -6.63 7.87
C LEU A 80 -12.46 -7.86 7.16
N ILE A 81 -13.29 -7.66 6.12
CA ILE A 81 -13.83 -8.77 5.31
C ILE A 81 -12.70 -9.53 4.60
N ALA A 82 -11.75 -8.80 4.02
CA ALA A 82 -10.59 -9.37 3.37
C ALA A 82 -9.75 -10.18 4.36
N LEU A 83 -9.51 -9.69 5.58
CA LEU A 83 -8.77 -10.39 6.64
C LEU A 83 -9.34 -11.79 6.92
N PHE A 84 -10.67 -11.93 6.99
CA PHE A 84 -11.30 -13.25 7.17
C PHE A 84 -11.16 -14.16 5.92
N SER A 85 -10.97 -13.57 4.74
CA SER A 85 -10.78 -14.28 3.49
C SER A 85 -9.31 -14.64 3.21
N THR A 86 -8.35 -13.93 3.82
CA THR A 86 -6.92 -13.94 3.46
C THR A 86 -6.01 -14.70 4.43
N ILE A 87 -6.55 -15.56 5.30
CA ILE A 87 -5.73 -16.55 6.05
C ILE A 87 -4.81 -17.37 5.10
N LEU A 88 -5.12 -17.39 3.79
CA LEU A 88 -4.40 -18.11 2.74
C LEU A 88 -3.42 -17.27 1.89
N MET A 89 -3.29 -15.95 2.08
CA MET A 89 -2.45 -15.11 1.20
C MET A 89 -1.08 -14.74 1.82
N ILE A 90 -0.38 -15.71 2.41
CA ILE A 90 1.04 -15.53 2.70
C ILE A 90 1.82 -15.89 1.42
N ARG A 91 2.48 -14.89 0.81
CA ARG A 91 3.28 -15.08 -0.42
C ARG A 91 4.45 -16.02 -0.16
N SER A 92 4.94 -16.73 -1.19
CA SER A 92 5.91 -17.82 -1.03
C SER A 92 7.24 -17.42 -0.35
N ASP A 93 7.69 -16.19 -0.56
CA ASP A 93 8.88 -15.62 0.08
C ASP A 93 8.63 -15.27 1.56
N ALA A 94 7.54 -14.56 1.86
CA ALA A 94 7.11 -14.31 3.25
C ALA A 94 6.67 -15.58 3.98
N ALA A 95 6.19 -16.60 3.27
CA ALA A 95 5.73 -17.85 3.85
C ALA A 95 6.87 -18.62 4.50
N MET A 96 8.06 -18.59 3.90
CA MET A 96 9.25 -19.20 4.50
C MET A 96 9.65 -18.49 5.79
N VAL A 97 9.63 -17.16 5.79
CA VAL A 97 9.94 -16.31 6.95
C VAL A 97 8.95 -16.57 8.07
N PHE A 98 7.66 -16.50 7.74
CA PHE A 98 6.55 -16.74 8.65
C PHE A 98 6.59 -18.14 9.24
N ASN A 99 6.75 -19.17 8.41
CA ASN A 99 6.81 -20.56 8.88
C ASN A 99 8.02 -20.79 9.82
N GLY A 100 9.17 -20.19 9.51
CA GLY A 100 10.32 -20.19 10.42
C GLY A 100 10.00 -19.48 11.75
N ALA A 101 9.36 -18.32 11.70
CA ALA A 101 8.99 -17.52 12.87
C ALA A 101 7.99 -18.26 13.77
N MET A 102 7.05 -19.00 13.19
CA MET A 102 6.06 -19.82 13.91
C MET A 102 6.60 -21.19 14.38
N LYS A 103 7.91 -21.47 14.23
CA LYS A 103 8.56 -22.76 14.57
C LYS A 103 8.00 -23.96 13.80
N LEU A 104 7.46 -23.73 12.60
CA LEU A 104 6.98 -24.78 11.68
C LEU A 104 8.11 -25.35 10.80
N VAL A 105 9.24 -24.65 10.74
CA VAL A 105 10.47 -25.06 10.04
C VAL A 105 11.61 -25.16 11.07
N ASP A 106 12.55 -26.06 10.82
CA ASP A 106 13.72 -26.24 11.67
C ASP A 106 14.65 -25.01 11.67
N GLU A 107 15.35 -24.81 12.79
CA GLU A 107 16.19 -23.63 13.01
C GLU A 107 17.36 -23.55 12.02
N LYS A 108 17.87 -24.68 11.54
CA LYS A 108 18.97 -24.71 10.57
C LYS A 108 18.51 -24.20 9.21
N THR A 109 17.36 -24.66 8.72
CA THR A 109 16.83 -24.23 7.43
C THR A 109 16.49 -22.73 7.42
N ILE A 110 15.84 -22.20 8.48
CA ILE A 110 15.55 -20.76 8.55
C ILE A 110 16.83 -19.92 8.70
N SER A 111 17.82 -20.38 9.48
CA SER A 111 19.12 -19.70 9.60
C SER A 111 19.84 -19.63 8.25
N LEU A 112 19.80 -20.70 7.47
CA LEU A 112 20.38 -20.74 6.12
C LEU A 112 19.64 -19.79 5.18
N TYR A 113 18.29 -19.82 5.20
CA TYR A 113 17.46 -18.94 4.37
C TYR A 113 17.72 -17.46 4.64
N LEU A 114 17.79 -17.05 5.91
CA LEU A 114 18.04 -15.66 6.31
C LEU A 114 19.47 -15.21 5.95
N SER A 115 20.44 -16.13 5.93
CA SER A 115 21.79 -15.82 5.49
C SER A 115 21.85 -15.47 4.00
N TYR A 116 21.01 -16.12 3.18
CA TYR A 116 20.86 -15.79 1.76
C TYR A 116 19.94 -14.59 1.49
N ASN A 117 18.99 -14.30 2.40
CA ASN A 117 17.99 -13.23 2.26
C ASN A 117 17.97 -12.32 3.50
N PRO A 118 19.01 -11.52 3.73
CA PRO A 118 19.15 -10.72 4.96
C PRO A 118 18.11 -9.61 5.08
N ASN A 119 17.48 -9.18 3.99
CA ASN A 119 16.37 -8.24 3.98
C ASN A 119 15.13 -8.75 4.75
N ASN A 120 14.98 -10.06 4.88
CA ASN A 120 13.86 -10.69 5.58
C ASN A 120 14.09 -10.84 7.09
N LEU A 121 15.28 -10.49 7.60
CA LEU A 121 15.63 -10.65 9.01
C LEU A 121 14.72 -9.83 9.94
N PHE A 122 14.44 -8.58 9.60
CA PHE A 122 13.56 -7.74 10.42
C PHE A 122 12.14 -8.27 10.49
N LEU A 123 11.61 -8.77 9.36
CA LEU A 123 10.30 -9.42 9.32
C LEU A 123 10.28 -10.65 10.23
N PHE A 124 11.29 -11.51 10.11
CA PHE A 124 11.43 -12.70 10.95
C PHE A 124 11.42 -12.35 12.43
N MET A 125 12.22 -11.35 12.84
CA MET A 125 12.30 -10.93 14.24
C MET A 125 10.96 -10.37 14.73
N TYR A 126 10.27 -9.58 13.91
CA TYR A 126 8.94 -9.07 14.22
C TYR A 126 7.94 -10.21 14.41
N GLU A 127 7.86 -11.14 13.48
CA GLU A 127 6.92 -12.27 13.54
C GLU A 127 7.24 -13.21 14.72
N ARG A 128 8.52 -13.48 14.96
CA ARG A 128 8.99 -14.32 16.07
C ARG A 128 8.66 -13.69 17.41
N PHE A 129 8.83 -12.38 17.55
CA PHE A 129 8.47 -11.63 18.75
C PHE A 129 6.98 -11.79 19.09
N PHE A 130 6.08 -11.58 18.12
CA PHE A 130 4.65 -11.76 18.37
C PHE A 130 4.30 -13.23 18.63
N PHE A 131 4.94 -14.18 17.96
CA PHE A 131 4.72 -15.60 18.23
C PHE A 131 5.16 -16.02 19.63
N ASP A 132 6.32 -15.58 20.10
CA ASP A 132 6.80 -15.93 21.44
C ASP A 132 5.92 -15.32 22.55
N LEU A 133 5.23 -14.19 22.27
CA LEU A 133 4.29 -13.56 23.21
C LEU A 133 2.87 -14.16 23.18
N PHE A 134 2.35 -14.48 21.99
CA PHE A 134 0.93 -14.77 21.78
C PHE A 134 0.65 -16.15 21.16
N GLY A 135 1.69 -16.92 20.83
CA GLY A 135 1.59 -18.22 20.16
C GLY A 135 0.85 -18.12 18.83
N VAL A 136 -0.06 -19.07 18.57
CA VAL A 136 -0.85 -19.13 17.34
C VAL A 136 -1.72 -17.88 17.12
N ASN A 137 -2.10 -17.18 18.19
CA ASN A 137 -2.90 -15.96 18.09
C ASN A 137 -2.12 -14.76 17.53
N ALA A 138 -0.79 -14.85 17.44
CA ALA A 138 0.09 -13.82 16.89
C ALA A 138 -0.35 -13.38 15.48
N ILE A 139 -0.84 -14.31 14.66
CA ILE A 139 -1.30 -14.04 13.29
C ILE A 139 -2.40 -12.98 13.31
N TRP A 140 -3.44 -13.19 14.12
CA TRP A 140 -4.58 -12.28 14.20
C TRP A 140 -4.19 -10.90 14.70
N ILE A 141 -3.29 -10.85 15.69
CA ILE A 141 -2.77 -9.60 16.25
C ILE A 141 -2.00 -8.83 15.18
N MET A 142 -1.08 -9.50 14.48
CA MET A 142 -0.27 -8.87 13.44
C MET A 142 -1.11 -8.42 12.23
N GLN A 143 -2.13 -9.18 11.83
CA GLN A 143 -3.06 -8.78 10.76
C GLN A 143 -3.89 -7.55 11.17
N PHE A 144 -4.34 -7.50 12.43
CA PHE A 144 -5.03 -6.34 12.97
C PHE A 144 -4.12 -5.09 13.02
N LEU A 145 -2.86 -5.27 13.46
CA LEU A 145 -1.86 -4.20 13.43
C LEU A 145 -1.60 -3.71 12.01
N ASN A 146 -1.59 -4.60 11.01
CA ASN A 146 -1.43 -4.22 9.61
C ASN A 146 -2.54 -3.27 9.14
N ILE A 147 -3.80 -3.59 9.46
CA ILE A 147 -4.94 -2.69 9.20
C ILE A 147 -4.71 -1.32 9.85
N ILE A 148 -4.22 -1.28 11.09
CA ILE A 148 -3.91 -0.02 11.76
C ILE A 148 -2.83 0.75 11.00
N TYR A 149 -1.72 0.10 10.61
CA TYR A 149 -0.61 0.76 9.94
C TYR A 149 -0.98 1.33 8.57
N VAL A 150 -1.72 0.57 7.75
CA VAL A 150 -2.23 1.05 6.44
C VAL A 150 -3.07 2.32 6.62
N ASN A 151 -4.01 2.28 7.56
CA ASN A 151 -4.93 3.39 7.78
C ASN A 151 -4.25 4.60 8.44
N LEU A 152 -3.27 4.36 9.32
CA LEU A 152 -2.43 5.42 9.87
C LEU A 152 -1.60 6.08 8.77
N GLY A 153 -1.05 5.30 7.83
CA GLY A 153 -0.36 5.82 6.66
C GLY A 153 -1.25 6.73 5.81
N ALA A 154 -2.49 6.29 5.53
CA ALA A 154 -3.48 7.10 4.83
C ALA A 154 -3.77 8.43 5.56
N TYR A 155 -3.94 8.37 6.88
CA TYR A 155 -4.20 9.53 7.71
C TYR A 155 -3.02 10.51 7.74
N LEU A 156 -1.80 10.02 7.95
CA LEU A 156 -0.59 10.85 7.98
C LEU A 156 -0.36 11.52 6.63
N LEU A 157 -0.49 10.77 5.53
CA LEU A 157 -0.37 11.34 4.19
C LEU A 157 -1.39 12.46 3.97
N TYR A 158 -2.66 12.23 4.30
CA TYR A 158 -3.70 13.26 4.22
C TYR A 158 -3.38 14.49 5.08
N TYR A 159 -2.99 14.26 6.33
CA TYR A 159 -2.68 15.31 7.31
C TYR A 159 -1.51 16.18 6.83
N PHE A 160 -0.40 15.57 6.42
CA PHE A 160 0.77 16.30 5.96
C PHE A 160 0.54 17.01 4.63
N SER A 161 -0.14 16.37 3.66
CA SER A 161 -0.52 17.03 2.41
C SER A 161 -1.42 18.24 2.65
N LYS A 162 -2.36 18.15 3.60
CA LYS A 162 -3.24 19.27 3.96
C LYS A 162 -2.47 20.39 4.66
N ARG A 163 -1.55 20.03 5.55
CA ARG A 163 -0.78 20.97 6.36
C ARG A 163 0.27 21.74 5.56
N PHE A 164 0.98 21.07 4.66
CA PHE A 164 2.15 21.62 3.98
C PHE A 164 1.92 22.01 2.52
N ILE A 165 0.86 21.51 1.87
CA ILE A 165 0.61 21.74 0.44
C ILE A 165 -0.74 22.44 0.21
N SER A 166 -1.85 21.70 0.25
CA SER A 166 -3.20 22.24 0.10
C SER A 166 -4.25 21.18 0.41
N GLU A 167 -5.49 21.61 0.69
CA GLU A 167 -6.61 20.70 0.85
C GLU A 167 -6.93 19.92 -0.44
N THR A 168 -6.78 20.54 -1.61
CA THR A 168 -6.98 19.86 -2.90
C THR A 168 -6.01 18.71 -3.07
N VAL A 169 -4.72 18.93 -2.80
CA VAL A 169 -3.71 17.87 -2.91
C VAL A 169 -3.98 16.78 -1.87
N ALA A 170 -4.33 17.13 -0.64
CA ALA A 170 -4.67 16.15 0.39
C ALA A 170 -5.84 15.24 -0.01
N ASN A 171 -6.91 15.82 -0.54
CA ASN A 171 -8.08 15.06 -1.01
C ASN A 171 -7.74 14.14 -2.20
N ILE A 172 -6.88 14.59 -3.12
CA ILE A 172 -6.37 13.76 -4.23
C ILE A 172 -5.52 12.62 -3.69
N SER A 173 -4.54 12.90 -2.82
CA SER A 173 -3.68 11.90 -2.19
C SER A 173 -4.49 10.86 -1.41
N PHE A 174 -5.52 11.29 -0.67
CA PHE A 174 -6.44 10.39 0.01
C PHE A 174 -7.16 9.46 -0.97
N LEU A 175 -7.71 9.99 -2.07
CA LEU A 175 -8.41 9.19 -3.06
C LEU A 175 -7.48 8.15 -3.71
N PHE A 176 -6.26 8.55 -4.08
CA PHE A 176 -5.26 7.65 -4.63
C PHE A 176 -4.86 6.56 -3.63
N TYR A 177 -4.57 6.93 -2.39
CA TYR A 177 -4.20 5.96 -1.35
C TYR A 177 -5.35 4.98 -1.06
N LEU A 178 -6.58 5.49 -1.00
CA LEU A 178 -7.78 4.68 -0.80
C LEU A 178 -7.93 3.62 -1.91
N LEU A 179 -7.85 4.03 -3.17
CA LEU A 179 -8.07 3.15 -4.33
C LEU A 179 -6.91 2.18 -4.57
N LEU A 180 -5.66 2.62 -4.38
CA LEU A 180 -4.49 1.82 -4.72
C LEU A 180 -4.03 0.93 -3.56
N ILE A 181 -4.15 1.40 -2.31
CA ILE A 181 -3.63 0.71 -1.13
C ILE A 181 -4.78 0.12 -0.31
N ASN A 182 -5.68 0.95 0.23
CA ASN A 182 -6.67 0.48 1.21
C ASN A 182 -7.64 -0.57 0.65
N LEU A 183 -7.98 -0.48 -0.64
CA LEU A 183 -8.92 -1.39 -1.32
C LEU A 183 -8.22 -2.53 -2.07
N THR A 184 -6.90 -2.70 -1.89
CA THR A 184 -6.13 -3.74 -2.58
C THR A 184 -5.70 -4.81 -1.57
N PRO A 185 -6.18 -6.07 -1.70
CA PRO A 185 -5.87 -7.14 -0.74
C PRO A 185 -4.38 -7.40 -0.53
N GLN A 186 -3.55 -7.17 -1.54
CA GLN A 186 -2.09 -7.34 -1.46
C GLN A 186 -1.46 -6.47 -0.36
N PHE A 187 -2.01 -5.28 -0.09
CA PHE A 187 -1.52 -4.40 0.98
C PHE A 187 -2.19 -4.67 2.33
N LEU A 188 -2.98 -5.73 2.43
CA LEU A 188 -3.60 -6.18 3.68
C LEU A 188 -2.92 -7.42 4.24
N THR A 189 -2.20 -8.16 3.39
CA THR A 189 -1.43 -9.33 3.79
C THR A 189 -0.14 -8.93 4.47
N MET A 190 0.30 -9.76 5.42
CA MET A 190 1.51 -9.57 6.21
C MET A 190 2.74 -9.54 5.27
N TYR A 191 3.23 -8.32 5.00
CA TYR A 191 4.47 -8.09 4.27
C TYR A 191 5.06 -6.75 4.72
N THR A 192 6.39 -6.68 4.80
CA THR A 192 7.17 -5.54 5.33
C THR A 192 6.92 -4.22 4.62
N ASP A 193 6.45 -4.24 3.38
CA ASP A 193 6.35 -3.05 2.55
C ASP A 193 5.37 -2.03 3.13
N ILE A 194 4.31 -2.48 3.81
CA ILE A 194 3.31 -1.58 4.42
C ILE A 194 3.87 -0.89 5.67
N MET A 195 4.68 -1.60 6.47
CA MET A 195 5.41 -0.99 7.57
C MET A 195 6.44 0.01 7.04
N ALA A 196 7.18 -0.34 5.99
CA ALA A 196 8.12 0.59 5.36
C ALA A 196 7.42 1.86 4.85
N VAL A 197 6.25 1.74 4.21
CA VAL A 197 5.45 2.89 3.72
C VAL A 197 5.00 3.82 4.85
N SER A 198 4.71 3.29 6.05
CA SER A 198 4.32 4.13 7.19
C SER A 198 5.52 4.84 7.84
N TYR A 199 6.72 4.24 7.82
CA TYR A 199 7.95 4.85 8.33
C TYR A 199 8.59 5.86 7.37
N THR A 200 8.49 5.70 6.04
CA THR A 200 9.08 6.64 5.07
C THR A 200 8.42 8.02 5.09
N HIS A 201 7.26 8.17 5.71
CA HIS A 201 6.57 9.45 5.90
C HIS A 201 6.94 10.18 7.20
N LEU A 202 7.82 9.61 8.03
CA LEU A 202 8.24 10.15 9.33
C LEU A 202 9.69 10.68 9.35
N THR A 203 10.36 10.76 8.19
CA THR A 203 11.69 11.35 8.01
C THR A 203 11.65 12.48 6.99
#